data_AF-A0A7R9BB04-F1
#
_entry.id   AF-A0A7R9BB04-F1
#
_cell.length_a   1.000
_cell.length_b   1.000
_cell.length_c   1.000
_cell.angle_alpha   90.00
_cell.angle_beta   90.00
_cell.angle_gamma   90.00
#
_symmetry.space_group_name_H-M   'P 1'
#
loop_
_entity.id
_entity.type
_entity.pdbx_description
1 polymer ?
#
loop_
_entity_poly.entity_id
_entity_poly.type
_entity_poly.pdbx_seq_one_letter_code
_entity_poly.pdbx_strand_id
1 'polypeptide(L)'
;HVLSDIWVVKASELGVTDNTIHSRTHLGHILKPGDSVLGYALGDSNVNDPNFDKLDPSQVPDVILVKKFYGDKSARRRQRIWKLKHLAEEDTNLSTGNNDYQEFLDDLEEDPALRQNVNIFRDHSKPTIPVDTDDMDDPHAPHITLEEMLDDMNIEDEEMEEVE
;
A
#
# COMPACT_ATOMS: atom_id res chain seq x y z
N HIS A 1 -9.41 12.17 -3.80
CA HIS A 1 -8.81 11.97 -5.14
C HIS A 1 -8.72 13.28 -5.90
N VAL A 2 -7.54 13.52 -6.48
CA VAL A 2 -7.10 14.60 -7.37
C VAL A 2 -7.22 14.36 -8.86
N LEU A 3 -8.08 15.01 -9.64
CA LEU A 3 -7.89 14.94 -11.09
C LEU A 3 -6.61 15.69 -11.49
N SER A 4 -5.71 15.04 -12.22
CA SER A 4 -4.47 15.65 -12.73
C SER A 4 -4.13 15.12 -14.10
N ASP A 5 -3.58 15.98 -14.95
CA ASP A 5 -2.95 15.60 -16.21
C ASP A 5 -1.46 15.33 -15.96
N ILE A 6 -0.95 14.24 -16.52
CA ILE A 6 0.42 13.77 -16.27
C ILE A 6 1.05 13.23 -17.57
N TRP A 7 2.38 13.24 -17.59
CA TRP A 7 3.18 12.63 -18.64
C TRP A 7 4.03 11.54 -18.02
N VAL A 8 3.94 10.33 -18.55
CA VAL A 8 4.65 9.16 -18.05
C VAL A 8 5.51 8.54 -19.14
N VAL A 9 6.57 7.87 -18.72
CA VAL A 9 7.43 7.04 -19.58
C VAL A 9 7.46 5.66 -18.96
N LYS A 10 7.45 4.61 -19.79
CA LYS A 10 7.60 3.24 -19.28
C LYS A 10 8.97 3.10 -18.63
N ALA A 11 9.03 2.45 -17.48
CA ALA A 11 10.30 2.24 -16.76
C ALA A 11 11.37 1.51 -17.62
N SER A 12 10.94 0.63 -18.53
CA SER A 12 11.83 -0.09 -19.47
C SER A 12 12.40 0.79 -20.59
N GLU A 13 11.78 1.92 -20.88
CA GLU A 13 12.15 2.85 -21.96
C GLU A 13 12.82 4.12 -21.42
N LEU A 14 12.86 4.27 -20.11
CA LEU A 14 13.44 5.42 -19.42
C LEU A 14 14.93 5.56 -19.78
N GLY A 15 15.29 6.71 -20.37
CA GLY A 15 16.66 7.01 -20.78
C GLY A 15 17.07 6.40 -22.13
N VAL A 16 16.19 5.63 -22.78
CA VAL A 16 16.42 5.10 -24.13
C VAL A 16 15.66 5.90 -25.18
N THR A 17 14.42 6.27 -24.88
CA THR A 17 13.55 7.03 -25.79
C THR A 17 12.83 8.16 -25.06
N ASP A 18 12.63 9.29 -25.73
CA ASP A 18 11.92 10.47 -25.21
C ASP A 18 10.39 10.40 -25.44
N ASN A 19 9.86 9.19 -25.68
CA ASN A 19 8.43 9.00 -25.92
C ASN A 19 7.67 9.08 -24.60
N THR A 20 6.97 10.19 -24.40
CA THR A 20 6.10 10.41 -23.25
C THR A 20 4.65 10.12 -23.62
N ILE A 21 3.94 9.48 -22.70
CA ILE A 21 2.52 9.15 -22.84
C ILE A 21 1.74 10.09 -21.95
N HIS A 22 0.78 10.81 -22.53
CA HIS A 22 -0.16 11.64 -21.77
C HIS A 22 -1.25 10.75 -21.17
N SER A 23 -1.58 10.98 -19.91
CA SER A 23 -2.74 10.36 -19.27
C SER A 23 -3.35 11.29 -18.23
N ARG A 24 -4.64 11.08 -17.97
CA ARG A 24 -5.39 11.78 -16.93
C ARG A 24 -5.63 10.82 -15.77
N THR A 25 -5.20 11.21 -14.58
CA THR A 25 -5.21 10.37 -13.39
C THR A 25 -6.02 10.98 -12.24
N HIS A 26 -6.48 10.12 -11.33
CA HIS A 26 -7.14 10.46 -10.07
C HIS A 26 -6.16 10.56 -8.89
N LEU A 27 -4.87 10.29 -9.14
CA LEU A 27 -3.78 10.27 -8.16
C LEU A 27 -3.07 11.63 -8.01
N GLY A 28 -3.71 12.73 -8.39
CA GLY A 28 -3.08 14.06 -8.45
C GLY A 28 -2.58 14.63 -7.12
N HIS A 29 -3.05 14.16 -5.97
CA HIS A 29 -2.50 14.55 -4.65
C HIS A 29 -1.32 13.69 -4.19
N ILE A 30 -1.08 12.57 -4.86
CA ILE A 30 -0.15 11.54 -4.42
C ILE A 30 1.11 11.57 -5.30
N LEU A 31 0.94 11.71 -6.62
CA LEU A 31 2.03 11.67 -7.58
C LEU A 31 2.77 12.99 -7.66
N LYS A 32 4.11 12.91 -7.63
CA LYS A 32 5.03 14.01 -7.91
C LYS A 32 5.93 13.66 -9.12
N PRO A 33 6.50 14.65 -9.81
CA PRO A 33 7.49 14.38 -10.86
C PRO A 33 8.66 13.55 -10.33
N GLY A 34 9.00 12.47 -11.02
CA GLY A 34 10.05 11.51 -10.62
C GLY A 34 9.53 10.27 -9.87
N ASP A 35 8.27 10.28 -9.44
CA ASP A 35 7.66 9.10 -8.81
C ASP A 35 7.45 7.97 -9.81
N SER A 36 7.57 6.74 -9.31
CA SER A 36 7.16 5.55 -10.04
C SER A 36 5.70 5.21 -9.76
N VAL A 37 5.02 4.64 -10.75
CA VAL A 37 3.58 4.36 -10.68
C VAL A 37 3.24 3.09 -11.45
N LEU A 38 2.27 2.35 -10.93
CA LEU A 38 1.73 1.13 -11.54
C LEU A 38 0.41 1.44 -12.23
N GLY A 39 0.21 0.83 -13.39
CA GLY A 39 -0.97 1.03 -14.21
C GLY A 39 -1.08 -0.01 -15.32
N TYR A 40 -2.22 0.02 -16.01
CA TYR A 40 -2.50 -0.80 -17.17
C TYR A 40 -2.12 -0.06 -18.44
N ALA A 41 -1.30 -0.67 -19.29
CA ALA A 41 -0.97 -0.16 -20.61
C ALA A 41 -1.95 -0.73 -21.65
N LEU A 42 -3.08 -0.06 -21.84
CA LEU A 42 -4.13 -0.49 -22.76
C LEU A 42 -3.70 -0.42 -24.22
N GLY A 43 -2.88 0.57 -24.60
CA GLY A 43 -2.39 0.73 -25.97
C GLY A 43 -1.57 -0.46 -26.49
N ASP A 44 -0.89 -1.17 -25.59
CA ASP A 44 -0.11 -2.38 -25.92
C ASP A 44 -0.90 -3.69 -25.65
N SER A 45 -2.06 -3.60 -24.99
CA SER A 45 -2.82 -4.75 -24.54
C SER A 45 -3.79 -5.24 -25.61
N ASN A 46 -3.71 -6.52 -25.96
CA ASN A 46 -4.71 -7.16 -26.83
C ASN A 46 -5.91 -7.63 -25.98
N VAL A 47 -6.92 -6.76 -25.86
CA VAL A 47 -8.13 -7.02 -25.07
C VAL A 47 -9.20 -7.69 -25.94
N ASN A 48 -9.61 -8.91 -25.56
CA ASN A 48 -10.71 -9.63 -26.23
C ASN A 48 -12.00 -9.47 -25.41
N ASP A 49 -12.60 -8.28 -25.44
CA ASP A 49 -13.87 -7.99 -24.76
C ASP A 49 -14.87 -7.31 -25.72
N PRO A 50 -16.08 -7.88 -25.93
CA PRO A 50 -17.07 -7.32 -26.84
C PRO A 50 -17.61 -5.94 -26.46
N ASN A 51 -17.43 -5.49 -25.21
CA ASN A 51 -17.83 -4.15 -24.79
C ASN A 51 -16.72 -3.14 -25.06
N PHE A 52 -15.46 -3.56 -24.91
CA PHE A 52 -14.30 -2.76 -25.30
C PHE A 52 -14.32 -2.45 -26.79
N ASP A 53 -14.68 -3.42 -27.65
CA ASP A 53 -14.80 -3.23 -29.11
C ASP A 53 -15.87 -2.21 -29.53
N LYS A 54 -16.83 -1.91 -28.65
CA LYS A 54 -17.90 -0.92 -28.90
C LYS A 54 -17.49 0.51 -28.53
N LEU A 55 -16.39 0.68 -27.80
CA LEU A 55 -15.91 1.99 -27.39
C LEU A 55 -15.26 2.71 -28.58
N ASP A 56 -15.34 4.03 -28.59
CA ASP A 56 -14.60 4.85 -29.54
C ASP A 56 -13.10 4.79 -29.19
N PRO A 57 -12.22 4.29 -30.09
CA PRO A 57 -10.78 4.23 -29.82
C PRO A 57 -10.16 5.59 -29.49
N SER A 58 -10.76 6.71 -29.94
CA SER A 58 -10.26 8.06 -29.64
C SER A 58 -10.48 8.50 -28.19
N GLN A 59 -11.41 7.86 -27.48
CA GLN A 59 -11.75 8.16 -26.09
C GLN A 59 -11.10 7.19 -25.10
N VAL A 60 -10.52 6.08 -25.59
CA VAL A 60 -9.84 5.11 -24.75
C VAL A 60 -8.44 5.61 -24.44
N PRO A 61 -8.05 5.73 -23.16
CA PRO A 61 -6.71 6.16 -22.79
C PRO A 61 -5.69 5.05 -23.06
N ASP A 62 -4.49 5.42 -23.51
CA ASP A 62 -3.40 4.47 -23.75
C ASP A 62 -2.91 3.81 -22.45
N VAL A 63 -2.92 4.56 -21.34
CA VAL A 63 -2.46 4.11 -20.03
C VAL A 63 -3.41 4.57 -18.94
N ILE A 64 -3.77 3.65 -18.04
CA ILE A 64 -4.57 3.92 -16.83
C ILE A 64 -3.71 3.68 -15.61
N LEU A 65 -3.48 4.71 -14.80
CA LEU A 65 -2.71 4.59 -13.55
C LEU A 65 -3.62 4.23 -12.38
N VAL A 66 -3.14 3.31 -11.53
CA VAL A 66 -3.93 2.74 -10.43
C VAL A 66 -3.30 3.04 -9.08
N LYS A 67 -1.99 2.80 -8.91
CA LYS A 67 -1.33 2.86 -7.60
C LYS A 67 0.08 3.44 -7.73
N LYS A 68 0.44 4.39 -6.86
CA LYS A 68 1.83 4.88 -6.76
C LYS A 68 2.74 3.74 -6.27
N PHE A 69 3.94 3.66 -6.84
CA PHE A 69 4.95 2.71 -6.40
C PHE A 69 5.92 3.40 -5.44
N TYR A 70 5.91 2.98 -4.17
CA TYR A 70 6.72 3.55 -3.09
C TYR A 70 8.06 2.83 -2.86
N GLY A 71 8.69 2.28 -3.91
CA GLY A 71 10.02 1.68 -3.80
C GLY A 71 10.05 0.31 -3.11
N ASP A 72 11.08 0.06 -2.27
CA ASP A 72 11.32 -1.26 -1.68
C ASP A 72 10.27 -1.64 -0.62
N LYS A 73 9.31 -2.49 -1.03
CA LYS A 73 8.30 -3.08 -0.13
C LYS A 73 8.95 -3.78 1.08
N SER A 74 10.13 -4.38 0.92
CA SER A 74 10.81 -5.11 1.98
C SER A 74 11.31 -4.17 3.07
N ALA A 75 11.85 -3.00 2.71
CA ALA A 75 12.28 -1.97 3.65
C ALA A 75 11.11 -1.46 4.49
N ARG A 76 9.99 -1.11 3.84
CA ARG A 76 8.77 -0.66 4.54
C ARG A 76 8.24 -1.70 5.52
N ARG A 77 8.16 -2.97 5.10
CA ARG A 77 7.70 -4.07 5.96
C ARG A 77 8.58 -4.29 7.19
N ARG A 78 9.90 -4.06 7.10
CA ARG A 78 10.81 -4.14 8.26
C ARG A 78 10.54 -3.04 9.29
N GLN A 79 10.16 -1.85 8.83
CA GLN A 79 9.86 -0.69 9.67
C GLN A 79 8.45 -0.72 10.29
N ARG A 80 7.59 -1.65 9.88
CA ARG A 80 6.24 -1.82 10.42
C ARG A 80 6.27 -2.12 11.93
N ILE A 81 5.84 -1.17 12.77
CA ILE A 81 5.81 -1.29 14.24
C ILE A 81 4.43 -1.70 14.81
N TRP A 82 3.54 -2.18 13.95
CA TRP A 82 2.17 -2.55 14.31
C TRP A 82 1.84 -3.97 13.81
N LYS A 83 0.83 -4.57 14.44
CA LYS A 83 0.33 -5.92 14.12
C LYS A 83 -1.20 -5.99 14.22
N LEU A 84 -1.77 -6.98 13.55
CA LEU A 84 -3.17 -7.36 13.71
C LEU A 84 -3.29 -8.52 14.70
N LYS A 85 -4.43 -8.61 15.39
CA LYS A 85 -4.77 -9.77 16.20
C LYS A 85 -5.63 -10.73 15.40
N HIS A 86 -5.29 -12.01 15.48
CA HIS A 86 -6.10 -13.09 14.95
C HIS A 86 -6.99 -13.64 16.07
N LEU A 87 -8.22 -14.02 15.73
CA LEU A 87 -9.06 -14.79 16.63
C LEU A 87 -8.42 -16.16 16.85
N ALA A 88 -8.52 -16.71 18.07
CA ALA A 88 -7.96 -18.02 18.39
C ALA A 88 -8.41 -19.06 17.35
N GLU A 89 -7.43 -19.70 16.72
CA GLU A 89 -7.61 -20.61 15.59
C GLU A 89 -8.32 -21.90 16.05
N GLU A 90 -9.65 -21.96 15.92
CA GLU A 90 -10.30 -23.26 15.72
C GLU A 90 -10.10 -23.67 14.26
N ASP A 91 -9.02 -24.41 13.99
CA ASP A 91 -8.77 -25.26 12.81
C ASP A 91 -9.06 -24.66 11.40
N THR A 92 -9.07 -23.34 11.26
CA THR A 92 -8.99 -22.74 9.92
C THR A 92 -7.52 -22.71 9.54
N ASN A 93 -7.11 -23.64 8.69
CA ASN A 93 -5.86 -23.60 7.94
C ASN A 93 -5.80 -22.33 7.05
N LEU A 94 -5.77 -21.14 7.66
CA LEU A 94 -5.38 -19.88 7.04
C LEU A 94 -3.85 -19.90 6.87
N SER A 95 -3.36 -20.90 6.14
CA SER A 95 -2.19 -20.69 5.29
C SER A 95 -2.64 -19.83 4.10
N THR A 96 -3.24 -18.67 4.39
CA THR A 96 -3.27 -17.56 3.45
C THR A 96 -1.81 -17.31 3.15
N GLY A 97 -1.41 -17.53 1.89
CA GLY A 97 0.00 -17.47 1.52
C GLY A 97 0.61 -16.21 2.11
N ASN A 98 1.78 -16.33 2.76
CA ASN A 98 2.42 -15.22 3.47
C ASN A 98 2.48 -13.91 2.66
N ASN A 99 2.43 -14.01 1.33
CA ASN A 99 2.35 -12.89 0.41
C ASN A 99 1.02 -12.12 0.46
N ASP A 100 -0.13 -12.81 0.44
CA ASP A 100 -1.46 -12.18 0.41
C ASP A 100 -1.73 -11.45 1.73
N TYR A 101 -1.32 -12.05 2.86
CA TYR A 101 -1.38 -11.38 4.15
C TYR A 101 -0.49 -10.13 4.18
N GLN A 102 0.73 -10.20 3.63
CA GLN A 102 1.60 -9.03 3.55
C GLN A 102 1.04 -7.93 2.63
N GLU A 103 0.42 -8.30 1.51
CA GLU A 103 -0.26 -7.36 0.62
C GLU A 103 -1.42 -6.66 1.32
N PHE A 104 -2.23 -7.39 2.08
CA PHE A 104 -3.28 -6.81 2.89
C PHE A 104 -2.75 -5.79 3.92
N LEU A 105 -1.64 -6.11 4.61
CA LEU A 105 -1.03 -5.17 5.54
C LEU A 105 -0.45 -3.93 4.82
N ASP A 106 0.09 -4.10 3.60
CA ASP A 106 0.57 -2.98 2.78
C ASP A 106 -0.61 -2.07 2.36
N ASP A 107 -1.76 -2.65 2.01
CA ASP A 107 -2.96 -1.89 1.64
C ASP A 107 -3.56 -1.14 2.84
N LEU A 108 -3.50 -1.69 4.05
CA LEU A 108 -3.86 -0.96 5.28
C LEU A 108 -2.95 0.25 5.54
N GLU A 109 -1.66 0.17 5.20
CA GLU A 109 -0.74 1.30 5.27
C GLU A 109 -1.06 2.36 4.22
N GLU A 110 -1.51 1.96 3.03
CA GLU A 110 -1.71 2.87 1.89
C GLU A 110 -3.11 3.50 1.82
N ASP A 111 -4.16 2.81 2.29
CA ASP A 111 -5.55 3.27 2.21
C ASP A 111 -6.17 3.53 3.61
N PRO A 112 -6.32 4.81 4.02
CA PRO A 112 -6.99 5.16 5.26
C PRO A 112 -8.46 4.69 5.34
N ALA A 113 -9.17 4.57 4.22
CA ALA A 113 -10.57 4.13 4.22
C ALA A 113 -10.69 2.63 4.53
N LEU A 114 -9.79 1.81 3.99
CA LEU A 114 -9.68 0.39 4.35
C LEU A 114 -9.30 0.22 5.82
N ARG A 115 -8.41 1.10 6.31
CA ARG A 115 -7.91 1.11 7.68
C ARG A 115 -8.97 1.38 8.75
N GLN A 116 -9.95 2.23 8.46
CA GLN A 116 -10.93 2.73 9.44
C GLN A 116 -11.68 1.62 10.21
N ASN A 117 -11.88 0.45 9.61
CA ASN A 117 -12.66 -0.63 10.20
C ASN A 117 -11.79 -1.78 10.75
N VAL A 118 -10.48 -1.57 10.89
CA VAL A 118 -9.53 -2.59 11.34
C VAL A 118 -8.83 -2.13 12.61
N ASN A 119 -8.85 -2.98 13.64
CA ASN A 119 -8.13 -2.74 14.88
C ASN A 119 -6.64 -3.01 14.68
N ILE A 120 -5.84 -1.95 14.82
CA ILE A 120 -4.38 -2.01 14.66
C ILE A 120 -3.74 -1.89 16.02
N PHE A 121 -2.84 -2.81 16.35
CA PHE A 121 -2.19 -2.86 17.66
C PHE A 121 -0.71 -2.54 17.53
N ARG A 122 -0.16 -1.82 18.52
CA ARG A 122 1.28 -1.59 18.61
C ARG A 122 2.02 -2.90 18.87
N ASP A 123 3.11 -3.12 18.16
CA ASP A 123 4.00 -4.26 18.39
C ASP A 123 5.16 -3.86 19.29
N HIS A 124 5.00 -4.05 20.60
CA HIS A 124 6.04 -3.74 21.59
C HIS A 124 7.30 -4.61 21.48
N SER A 125 7.25 -5.72 20.72
CA SER A 125 8.45 -6.52 20.47
C SER A 125 9.43 -5.81 19.52
N LYS A 126 8.91 -4.88 18.71
CA LYS A 126 9.74 -4.05 17.84
C LYS A 126 10.14 -2.80 18.62
N PRO A 127 11.45 -2.54 18.77
CA PRO A 127 11.88 -1.30 19.38
C PRO A 127 11.31 -0.14 18.55
N THR A 128 10.92 0.93 19.24
CA THR A 128 10.67 2.22 18.59
C THR A 128 12.04 2.77 18.22
N ILE A 129 12.71 2.11 17.27
CA ILE A 129 13.98 2.55 16.74
C ILE A 129 13.69 3.93 16.15
N PRO A 130 14.48 4.97 16.45
CA PRO A 130 14.47 6.15 15.61
C PRO A 130 14.87 5.66 14.23
N VAL A 131 13.87 5.41 13.38
CA VAL A 131 14.11 5.06 11.99
C VAL A 131 14.85 6.26 11.45
N ASP A 132 16.13 6.06 11.14
CA ASP A 132 16.93 7.12 10.56
C ASP A 132 16.17 7.57 9.32
N THR A 133 15.63 8.78 9.35
CA THR A 133 14.75 9.29 8.29
C THR A 133 15.49 9.36 6.96
N ASP A 134 16.82 9.29 7.01
CA ASP A 134 17.73 9.24 5.87
C ASP A 134 17.76 7.87 5.16
N ASP A 135 17.28 6.78 5.78
CA ASP A 135 17.09 5.45 5.17
C ASP A 135 15.70 5.28 4.51
N MET A 136 14.85 6.32 4.54
CA MET A 136 13.54 6.29 3.87
C MET A 136 13.68 6.69 2.40
N ASP A 137 13.42 5.76 1.48
CA ASP A 137 13.41 6.04 0.03
C ASP A 137 12.39 7.13 -0.34
N ASP A 138 11.25 7.22 0.37
CA ASP A 138 10.24 8.26 0.19
C ASP A 138 9.65 8.72 1.54
N PRO A 139 9.98 9.95 2.01
CA PRO A 139 9.39 10.53 3.22
C PRO A 139 7.86 10.69 3.17
N HIS A 140 7.25 10.60 2.00
CA HIS A 140 5.80 10.69 1.80
C HIS A 140 5.16 9.30 1.65
N ALA A 141 5.91 8.22 1.88
CA ALA A 141 5.35 6.89 1.93
C ALA A 141 4.29 6.82 3.04
N PRO A 142 3.10 6.29 2.72
CA PRO A 142 2.02 6.21 3.68
C PRO A 142 2.36 5.19 4.76
N HIS A 143 2.11 5.55 6.01
CA HIS A 143 2.35 4.74 7.19
C HIS A 143 1.22 4.95 8.19
N ILE A 144 1.02 3.96 9.06
CA ILE A 144 0.06 4.06 10.16
C ILE A 144 0.72 4.86 11.28
N THR A 145 0.03 5.90 11.73
CA THR A 145 0.54 6.79 12.78
C THR A 145 0.39 6.13 14.15
N LEU A 146 1.19 6.55 15.13
CA LEU A 146 1.08 6.05 16.51
C LEU A 146 -0.30 6.35 17.12
N GLU A 147 -0.93 7.45 16.71
CA GLU A 147 -2.25 7.87 17.18
C GLU A 147 -3.37 6.93 16.71
N GLU A 148 -3.16 6.22 15.60
CA GLU A 148 -4.08 5.22 15.06
C GLU A 148 -3.88 3.82 15.68
N MET A 149 -2.82 3.62 16.46
CA MET A 149 -2.52 2.32 17.07
C MET A 149 -3.16 2.20 18.45
N LEU A 150 -3.73 1.02 18.71
CA LEU A 150 -4.19 0.63 20.02
C LEU A 150 -3.05 -0.02 20.81
N ASP A 151 -2.97 0.29 22.10
CA ASP A 151 -2.13 -0.47 23.02
C ASP A 151 -2.84 -1.77 23.38
N ASP A 152 -2.04 -2.82 23.52
CA ASP A 152 -2.57 -4.12 23.92
C ASP A 152 -2.83 -4.15 25.44
N MET A 153 -4.10 -4.24 25.84
CA MET A 153 -4.46 -4.42 27.24
C MET A 153 -4.31 -5.89 27.64
N ASN A 154 -3.11 -6.25 28.10
CA ASN A 154 -2.86 -7.52 28.80
C ASN A 154 -3.26 -7.36 30.26
N ILE A 155 -4.43 -7.89 30.62
CA ILE A 155 -4.80 -8.07 32.03
C ILE A 155 -4.15 -9.38 32.47
N GLU A 156 -2.99 -9.28 33.09
CA GLU A 156 -2.42 -10.39 33.83
C GLU A 156 -3.23 -10.50 35.14
N ASP A 157 -3.87 -11.64 35.38
CA ASP A 157 -4.55 -11.92 36.64
C ASP A 157 -3.47 -12.04 37.73
N GLU A 158 -3.20 -10.94 38.46
CA GLU A 158 -2.42 -11.00 39.69
C GLU A 158 -3.22 -11.82 40.72
N GLU A 159 -2.75 -13.02 41.07
CA GLU A 159 -3.27 -13.79 42.20
C GLU A 159 -3.15 -12.91 43.46
N MET A 160 -4.28 -12.42 43.98
CA MET A 160 -4.31 -11.74 45.27
C MET A 160 -3.85 -12.72 46.35
N GLU A 161 -2.63 -12.52 46.87
CA GLU A 161 -2.18 -13.22 48.08
C GLU A 161 -3.16 -12.94 49.21
N GLU A 162 -3.80 -13.98 49.74
CA GLU A 162 -4.55 -13.91 50.99
C GLU A 162 -3.58 -13.47 52.09
N VAL A 163 -3.84 -12.30 52.66
CA VAL A 163 -3.10 -11.81 53.84
C VAL A 163 -3.57 -12.63 55.04
N GLU A 164 -2.70 -13.52 55.53
CA GLU A 164 -2.91 -14.36 56.73
C GLU A 164 -2.93 -13.55 58.04
#